data_AF-A0A0L9U3A5-F1
#
_entry.id   AF-A0A0L9U3A5-F1
#
_cell.length_a   1.000
_cell.length_b   1.000
_cell.length_c   1.000
_cell.angle_alpha   90.00
_cell.angle_beta   90.00
_cell.angle_gamma   90.00
#
_symmetry.space_group_name_H-M   'P 1'
#
loop_
_entity.id
_entity.type
_entity.pdbx_description
1 polymer ?
#
loop_
_entity_poly.entity_id
_entity_poly.type
_entity_poly.pdbx_seq_one_letter_code
_entity_poly.pdbx_strand_id
1 'polypeptide(L)'
;MTQFLKHLLDLSNGNTTYIIFNFYVYLTNEQFIMVAQKTPNLKRVVLPKTGDFLRAGVDTVLSLWRGLESITTTNAVSSYYMILAIGKHCNNITELKFSDGNFEEKHALAMTKYTPKLKILSIRHIIMSWKALLCVLNFLEDLEKVNICNSLILETAYPLTFVEMSELKDLLPTSSMEKLIYCETGTCLRCMNGRDIIRSRNGPYEDIWGEDEIASLAHLP
;
A
#
# COMPACT_ATOMS: atom_id res chain seq x y z
N MET A 1 -2.28 25.79 -5.31
CA MET A 1 -2.22 24.54 -4.51
C MET A 1 -1.34 24.70 -3.26
N THR A 2 -0.07 25.10 -3.39
CA THR A 2 0.87 25.26 -2.26
C THR A 2 0.35 26.16 -1.12
N GLN A 3 -0.17 27.36 -1.44
CA GLN A 3 -0.71 28.27 -0.41
C GLN A 3 -1.95 27.71 0.29
N PHE A 4 -2.81 27.01 -0.45
CA PHE A 4 -4.01 26.37 0.09
C PHE A 4 -3.65 25.22 1.05
N LEU A 5 -2.74 24.32 0.64
CA LEU A 5 -2.21 23.26 1.52
C LEU A 5 -1.60 23.84 2.78
N LYS A 6 -0.76 24.87 2.65
CA LYS A 6 -0.14 25.54 3.79
C LYS A 6 -1.20 26.08 4.77
N HIS A 7 -2.20 26.79 4.26
CA HIS A 7 -3.27 27.34 5.08
C HIS A 7 -4.05 26.24 5.83
N LEU A 8 -4.45 25.17 5.13
CA LEU A 8 -5.16 24.05 5.74
C LEU A 8 -4.37 23.39 6.88
N LEU A 9 -3.06 23.21 6.68
CA LEU A 9 -2.19 22.57 7.69
C LEU A 9 -1.88 23.52 8.86
N ASP A 10 -1.83 24.82 8.60
CA ASP A 10 -1.69 25.82 9.67
C ASP A 10 -2.93 25.84 10.59
N LEU A 11 -4.13 25.56 10.06
CA LEU A 11 -5.36 25.46 10.87
C LEU A 11 -5.34 24.29 11.86
N SER A 12 -4.64 23.20 11.57
CA SER A 12 -4.56 22.05 12.48
C SER A 12 -3.54 22.22 13.60
N ASN A 13 -2.70 23.26 13.52
CA ASN A 13 -1.62 23.53 14.48
C ASN A 13 -0.74 22.31 14.78
N GLY A 14 -0.43 21.51 13.75
CA GLY A 14 0.41 20.31 13.87
C GLY A 14 -0.27 19.09 14.51
N ASN A 15 -1.58 19.15 14.78
CA ASN A 15 -2.35 18.04 15.36
C ASN A 15 -2.91 17.07 14.31
N THR A 16 -2.64 17.29 13.03
CA THR A 16 -3.05 16.36 11.98
C THR A 16 -2.39 15.00 12.16
N THR A 17 -3.21 13.98 12.38
CA THR A 17 -2.78 12.58 12.53
C THR A 17 -3.06 11.72 11.29
N TYR A 18 -3.94 12.17 10.39
CA TYR A 18 -4.30 11.49 9.15
C TYR A 18 -4.28 12.46 7.98
N ILE A 19 -3.66 12.06 6.86
CA ILE A 19 -3.75 12.77 5.59
C ILE A 19 -4.12 11.77 4.50
N ILE A 20 -5.18 12.08 3.77
CA ILE A 20 -5.62 11.33 2.61
C ILE A 20 -5.64 12.30 1.44
N PHE A 21 -4.66 12.17 0.54
CA PHE A 21 -4.63 12.98 -0.66
C PHE A 21 -5.64 12.43 -1.66
N ASN A 22 -6.41 13.30 -2.31
CA ASN A 22 -7.24 12.85 -3.43
C ASN A 22 -6.38 12.19 -4.52
N PHE A 23 -6.88 11.10 -5.10
CA PHE A 23 -6.13 10.23 -6.00
C PHE A 23 -5.49 10.97 -7.19
N TYR A 24 -6.16 12.00 -7.72
CA TYR A 24 -5.74 12.73 -8.91
C TYR A 24 -4.90 13.98 -8.60
N VAL A 25 -4.66 14.29 -7.34
CA VAL A 25 -3.82 15.44 -6.96
C VAL A 25 -2.37 15.15 -7.33
N TYR A 26 -1.73 16.10 -8.00
CA TYR A 26 -0.30 16.07 -8.24
C TYR A 26 0.43 16.73 -7.07
N LEU A 27 1.33 16.00 -6.41
CA LEU A 27 2.13 16.52 -5.30
C LEU A 27 3.59 16.75 -5.71
N THR A 28 4.08 17.98 -5.65
CA THR A 28 5.51 18.25 -5.92
C THR A 28 6.38 17.82 -4.74
N ASN A 29 7.67 17.58 -4.98
CA ASN A 29 8.64 17.25 -3.93
C ASN A 29 8.65 18.28 -2.78
N GLU A 30 8.62 19.57 -3.14
CA GLU A 30 8.59 20.68 -2.17
C GLU A 30 7.31 20.68 -1.34
N GLN A 31 6.17 20.42 -1.97
CA GLN A 31 4.90 20.32 -1.26
C GLN A 31 4.89 19.12 -0.32
N PHE A 32 5.45 17.98 -0.74
CA PHE A 32 5.55 16.79 0.10
C PHE A 32 6.39 17.05 1.36
N ILE A 33 7.55 17.69 1.21
CA ILE A 33 8.41 18.09 2.34
C ILE A 33 7.68 19.09 3.25
N MET A 34 7.03 20.11 2.68
CA MET A 34 6.29 21.12 3.45
C MET A 34 5.15 20.50 4.27
N VAL A 35 4.39 19.57 3.68
CA VAL A 35 3.34 18.83 4.39
C VAL A 35 3.94 18.08 5.57
N ALA A 36 5.06 17.40 5.38
CA ALA A 36 5.71 16.64 6.43
C ALA A 36 6.20 17.52 7.59
N GLN A 37 6.82 18.66 7.28
CA GLN A 37 7.26 19.63 8.29
C GLN A 37 6.09 20.17 9.13
N LYS A 38 4.91 20.32 8.52
CA LYS A 38 3.71 20.84 9.18
C LYS A 38 2.91 19.77 9.92
N THR A 39 3.21 18.48 9.74
CA THR A 39 2.48 17.36 10.33
C THR A 39 3.40 16.34 10.99
N PRO A 40 4.22 16.76 11.99
CA PRO A 40 5.19 15.87 12.63
C PRO A 40 4.54 14.70 13.38
N ASN A 41 3.25 14.83 13.76
CA ASN A 41 2.49 13.82 14.50
C ASN A 41 1.66 12.89 13.59
N LEU A 42 1.97 12.87 12.28
CA LEU A 42 1.21 12.06 11.33
C LEU A 42 1.37 10.56 11.62
N LYS A 43 0.23 9.88 11.75
CA LYS A 43 0.14 8.43 11.97
C LYS A 43 -0.23 7.68 10.71
N ARG A 44 -1.02 8.28 9.83
CA ARG A 44 -1.42 7.66 8.56
C ARG A 44 -1.34 8.64 7.40
N VAL A 45 -0.76 8.16 6.30
CA VAL A 45 -0.72 8.90 5.04
C VAL A 45 -1.16 8.03 3.88
N VAL A 46 -1.95 8.60 3.00
CA VAL A 46 -2.42 7.94 1.79
C VAL A 46 -2.01 8.83 0.61
N LEU A 47 -1.03 8.37 -0.17
CA LEU A 47 -0.39 9.15 -1.23
C LEU A 47 -1.21 9.15 -2.53
N PRO A 48 -1.22 10.26 -3.29
CA PRO A 48 -1.91 10.32 -4.57
C PRO A 48 -1.21 9.49 -5.64
N LYS A 49 -1.84 9.30 -6.80
CA LYS A 49 -1.24 8.55 -7.93
C LYS A 49 -0.03 9.25 -8.54
N THR A 50 0.01 10.58 -8.53
CA THR A 50 1.01 11.35 -9.28
C THR A 50 1.73 12.34 -8.38
N GLY A 51 3.03 12.53 -8.65
CA GLY A 51 3.85 13.49 -7.93
C GLY A 51 5.34 13.31 -8.17
N ASP A 52 6.10 14.32 -7.79
CA ASP A 52 7.57 14.36 -7.90
C ASP A 52 8.23 13.80 -6.64
N PHE A 53 8.06 12.51 -6.38
CA PHE A 53 8.62 11.89 -5.19
C PHE A 53 10.08 11.49 -5.39
N LEU A 54 10.98 12.48 -5.30
CA LEU A 54 12.42 12.23 -5.38
C LEU A 54 12.87 11.37 -4.19
N ARG A 55 13.82 10.45 -4.41
CA ARG A 55 14.35 9.57 -3.34
C ARG A 55 14.80 10.33 -2.09
N ALA A 56 15.53 11.43 -2.27
CA ALA A 56 15.97 12.27 -1.15
C ALA A 56 14.80 12.98 -0.44
N GLY A 57 13.75 13.35 -1.19
CA GLY A 57 12.54 13.93 -0.62
C GLY A 57 11.74 12.92 0.20
N VAL A 58 11.58 11.70 -0.30
CA VAL A 58 10.96 10.59 0.45
C VAL A 58 11.74 10.28 1.74
N ASP A 59 13.07 10.20 1.67
CA ASP A 59 13.92 9.99 2.86
C ASP A 59 13.74 11.12 3.87
N THR A 60 13.71 12.38 3.41
CA THR A 60 13.50 13.56 4.25
C THR A 60 12.12 13.52 4.91
N VAL A 61 11.06 13.26 4.14
CA VAL A 61 9.68 13.24 4.65
C VAL A 61 9.48 12.16 5.69
N LEU A 62 9.92 10.92 5.42
CA LEU A 62 9.77 9.83 6.37
C LEU A 62 10.60 10.06 7.64
N SER A 63 11.74 10.76 7.55
CA SER A 63 12.52 11.15 8.74
C SER A 63 11.80 12.14 9.67
N LEU A 64 10.83 12.90 9.14
CA LEU A 64 9.97 13.82 9.89
C LEU A 64 8.73 13.10 10.46
N TRP A 65 8.19 12.12 9.75
CA TRP A 65 7.07 11.27 10.19
C TRP A 65 7.52 10.03 10.96
N ARG A 66 8.27 10.23 12.05
CA ARG A 66 8.78 9.10 12.87
C ARG A 66 7.67 8.31 13.55
N GLY A 67 6.51 8.94 13.77
CA GLY A 67 5.32 8.35 14.37
C GLY A 67 4.40 7.64 13.38
N LEU A 68 4.78 7.50 12.10
CA LEU A 68 3.93 6.90 11.08
C LEU A 68 3.66 5.42 11.39
N GLU A 69 2.39 5.05 11.38
CA GLU A 69 1.87 3.71 11.69
C GLU A 69 1.31 3.02 10.42
N SER A 70 0.80 3.79 9.46
CA SER A 70 0.14 3.30 8.26
C SER A 70 0.48 4.14 7.02
N ILE A 71 0.84 3.49 5.91
CA ILE A 71 1.04 4.19 4.63
C ILE A 71 0.41 3.42 3.45
N THR A 72 -0.34 4.15 2.65
CA THR A 72 -0.82 3.69 1.33
C THR A 72 -0.02 4.37 0.24
N THR A 73 0.61 3.58 -0.61
CA THR A 73 1.46 4.04 -1.71
C THR A 73 0.84 3.69 -3.06
N THR A 74 1.14 4.53 -4.03
CA THR A 74 0.89 4.32 -5.46
C THR A 74 2.22 4.13 -6.17
N ASN A 75 2.21 4.02 -7.51
CA ASN A 75 3.41 3.88 -8.32
C ASN A 75 4.23 5.18 -8.49
N ALA A 76 3.76 6.31 -7.91
CA ALA A 76 4.49 7.58 -7.94
C ALA A 76 5.86 7.49 -7.24
N VAL A 77 5.99 6.55 -6.29
CA VAL A 77 7.26 6.19 -5.66
C VAL A 77 7.51 4.72 -5.94
N SER A 78 8.74 4.38 -6.31
CA SER A 78 9.11 2.96 -6.39
C SER A 78 8.98 2.31 -5.00
N SER A 79 8.17 1.25 -4.95
CA SER A 79 7.86 0.50 -3.73
C SER A 79 9.11 0.04 -2.99
N TYR A 80 10.15 -0.38 -3.72
CA TYR A 80 11.43 -0.78 -3.13
C TYR A 80 12.06 0.35 -2.30
N TYR A 81 12.17 1.56 -2.86
CA TYR A 81 12.75 2.68 -2.12
C TYR A 81 11.87 3.15 -0.97
N MET A 82 10.55 3.06 -1.12
CA MET A 82 9.63 3.34 -0.03
C MET A 82 9.88 2.40 1.16
N ILE A 83 10.00 1.09 0.92
CA ILE A 83 10.29 0.09 1.95
C ILE A 83 11.62 0.41 2.67
N LEU A 84 12.67 0.74 1.91
CA LEU A 84 13.97 1.10 2.50
C LEU A 84 13.88 2.34 3.40
N ALA A 85 13.19 3.38 2.93
CA ALA A 85 13.06 4.63 3.67
C ALA A 85 12.16 4.47 4.91
N ILE A 86 11.11 3.65 4.82
CA ILE A 86 10.28 3.26 5.98
C ILE A 86 11.13 2.59 7.05
N GLY A 87 11.89 1.54 6.70
CA GLY A 87 12.69 0.83 7.71
C GLY A 87 13.82 1.65 8.32
N LYS A 88 14.22 2.73 7.64
CA LYS A 88 15.23 3.66 8.16
C LYS A 88 14.63 4.64 9.19
N HIS A 89 13.37 5.06 9.03
CA HIS A 89 12.83 6.22 9.76
C HIS A 89 11.54 5.96 10.54
N CYS A 90 10.71 5.00 10.13
CA CYS A 90 9.34 4.80 10.62
C CYS A 90 9.20 3.44 11.32
N ASN A 91 9.76 3.33 12.53
CA ASN A 91 9.80 2.07 13.30
C ASN A 91 8.44 1.60 13.84
N ASN A 92 7.40 2.44 13.71
CA ASN A 92 6.04 2.16 14.20
C ASN A 92 5.09 1.67 13.09
N ILE A 93 5.58 1.51 11.86
CA ILE A 93 4.76 1.03 10.75
C ILE A 93 4.27 -0.39 11.05
N THR A 94 2.94 -0.53 11.02
CA THR A 94 2.24 -1.81 11.21
C THR A 94 1.31 -2.11 10.04
N GLU A 95 0.97 -1.12 9.20
CA GLU A 95 0.11 -1.29 8.05
C GLU A 95 0.73 -0.72 6.76
N LEU A 96 0.71 -1.50 5.69
CA LEU A 96 1.16 -1.08 4.37
C LEU A 96 0.17 -1.47 3.28
N LYS A 97 -0.09 -0.54 2.36
CA LYS A 97 -0.88 -0.80 1.14
C LYS A 97 -0.10 -0.37 -0.11
N PHE A 98 0.02 -1.28 -1.06
CA PHE A 98 0.49 -1.04 -2.42
C PHE A 98 -0.69 -1.19 -3.38
N SER A 99 -1.03 -0.12 -4.10
CA SER A 99 -2.21 -0.09 -4.99
C SER A 99 -1.89 0.00 -6.48
N ASP A 100 -0.61 0.11 -6.85
CA ASP A 100 -0.16 0.19 -8.25
C ASP A 100 1.33 -0.24 -8.32
N GLY A 101 1.81 -0.63 -9.50
CA GLY A 101 3.18 -1.08 -9.75
C GLY A 101 3.35 -2.61 -9.76
N ASN A 102 4.49 -3.08 -9.26
CA ASN A 102 4.83 -4.50 -9.20
C ASN A 102 5.39 -4.91 -7.82
N PHE A 103 5.28 -6.20 -7.50
CA PHE A 103 5.80 -6.76 -6.26
C PHE A 103 6.57 -8.07 -6.48
N GLU A 104 7.84 -7.88 -6.78
CA GLU A 104 8.85 -8.93 -6.96
C GLU A 104 9.56 -9.32 -5.65
N GLU A 105 10.35 -10.40 -5.70
CA GLU A 105 11.11 -10.98 -4.57
C GLU A 105 11.98 -9.95 -3.83
N LYS A 106 12.62 -9.03 -4.57
CA LYS A 106 13.44 -7.95 -3.97
C LYS A 106 12.65 -7.07 -2.99
N HIS A 107 11.35 -6.88 -3.24
CA HIS A 107 10.48 -6.11 -2.36
C HIS A 107 10.15 -6.90 -1.09
N ALA A 108 9.79 -8.17 -1.24
CA ALA A 108 9.52 -9.05 -0.11
C ALA A 108 10.75 -9.18 0.81
N LEU A 109 11.93 -9.41 0.23
CA LEU A 109 13.19 -9.46 0.98
C LEU A 109 13.54 -8.15 1.69
N ALA A 110 13.22 -7.01 1.07
CA ALA A 110 13.37 -5.73 1.72
C ALA A 110 12.39 -5.60 2.91
N MET A 111 11.13 -6.00 2.74
CA MET A 111 10.13 -5.92 3.80
C MET A 111 10.48 -6.80 4.99
N THR A 112 10.92 -8.04 4.78
CA THR A 112 11.32 -8.94 5.88
C THR A 112 12.47 -8.35 6.70
N LYS A 113 13.37 -7.63 6.05
CA LYS A 113 14.50 -6.96 6.72
C LYS A 113 14.11 -5.66 7.43
N TYR A 114 13.27 -4.83 6.79
CA TYR A 114 13.08 -3.43 7.17
C TYR A 114 11.74 -3.13 7.83
N THR A 115 10.75 -4.01 7.67
CA THR A 115 9.42 -3.90 8.29
C THR A 115 9.02 -5.21 8.97
N PRO A 116 9.83 -5.77 9.89
CA PRO A 116 9.56 -7.08 10.47
C PRO A 116 8.31 -7.12 11.36
N LYS A 117 7.90 -5.97 11.92
CA LYS A 117 6.73 -5.81 12.80
C LYS A 117 5.42 -5.53 12.04
N LEU A 118 5.43 -5.70 10.72
CA LEU A 118 4.27 -5.41 9.90
C LEU A 118 3.15 -6.40 10.21
N LYS A 119 1.97 -5.89 10.55
CA LYS A 119 0.79 -6.68 10.90
C LYS A 119 -0.18 -6.82 9.73
N ILE A 120 -0.28 -5.77 8.91
CA ILE A 120 -1.27 -5.69 7.85
C ILE A 120 -0.59 -5.28 6.56
N LEU A 121 -0.79 -6.09 5.52
CA LEU A 121 -0.25 -5.84 4.20
C LEU A 121 -1.35 -6.00 3.15
N SER A 122 -1.57 -4.96 2.35
CA SER A 122 -2.46 -5.01 1.20
C SER A 122 -1.67 -4.76 -0.08
N ILE A 123 -1.75 -5.71 -1.00
CA ILE A 123 -1.07 -5.74 -2.29
C ILE A 123 -2.16 -5.99 -3.34
N ARG A 124 -2.83 -4.92 -3.78
CA ARG A 124 -4.01 -5.02 -4.65
C ARG A 124 -3.73 -4.42 -6.02
N HIS A 125 -4.37 -4.97 -7.05
CA HIS A 125 -4.31 -4.45 -8.42
C HIS A 125 -2.92 -4.42 -9.05
N ILE A 126 -1.99 -5.24 -8.56
CA ILE A 126 -0.62 -5.28 -9.07
C ILE A 126 -0.21 -6.66 -9.54
N ILE A 127 0.84 -6.69 -10.35
CA ILE A 127 1.51 -7.93 -10.72
C ILE A 127 2.49 -8.29 -9.59
N MET A 128 2.37 -9.50 -9.06
CA MET A 128 3.22 -9.99 -7.98
C MET A 128 3.86 -11.33 -8.33
N SER A 129 5.08 -11.54 -7.83
CA SER A 129 5.77 -12.84 -7.94
C SER A 129 5.23 -13.81 -6.90
N TRP A 130 4.99 -15.06 -7.31
CA TRP A 130 4.68 -16.18 -6.43
C TRP A 130 5.69 -16.31 -5.29
N LYS A 131 6.99 -16.23 -5.61
CA LYS A 131 8.07 -16.29 -4.61
C LYS A 131 8.05 -15.09 -3.65
N ALA A 132 7.62 -13.91 -4.12
CA ALA A 132 7.47 -12.75 -3.25
C ALA A 132 6.32 -12.94 -2.25
N LEU A 133 5.20 -13.52 -2.69
CA LEU A 133 4.08 -13.88 -1.80
C LEU A 133 4.53 -14.89 -0.74
N LEU A 134 5.20 -15.97 -1.15
CA LEU A 134 5.73 -16.97 -0.21
C LEU A 134 6.71 -16.36 0.79
N CYS A 135 7.59 -15.46 0.33
CA CYS A 135 8.54 -14.79 1.19
C CYS A 135 7.84 -13.93 2.26
N VAL A 136 6.83 -13.15 1.87
CA VAL A 136 6.02 -12.37 2.81
C VAL A 136 5.33 -13.27 3.83
N LEU A 137 4.64 -14.33 3.39
CA LEU A 137 3.85 -15.20 4.27
C LEU A 137 4.72 -15.99 5.26
N ASN A 138 5.94 -16.38 4.86
CA ASN A 138 6.80 -17.23 5.67
C ASN A 138 7.73 -16.46 6.61
N PHE A 139 8.11 -15.22 6.26
CA PHE A 139 9.18 -14.50 6.97
C PHE A 139 8.73 -13.20 7.65
N LEU A 140 7.49 -12.76 7.47
CA LEU A 140 6.89 -11.72 8.31
C LEU A 140 6.03 -12.38 9.38
N GLU A 141 6.65 -12.65 10.53
CA GLU A 141 6.04 -13.44 11.62
C GLU A 141 4.83 -12.75 12.25
N ASP A 142 4.92 -11.42 12.44
CA ASP A 142 3.87 -10.59 13.04
C ASP A 142 2.69 -10.30 12.11
N LEU A 143 2.73 -10.79 10.87
CA LEU A 143 1.71 -10.53 9.86
C LEU A 143 0.40 -11.23 10.25
N GLU A 144 -0.64 -10.44 10.46
CA GLU A 144 -1.98 -10.88 10.86
C GLU A 144 -2.91 -10.99 9.64
N LYS A 145 -2.79 -10.06 8.67
CA LYS A 145 -3.63 -10.02 7.47
C LYS A 145 -2.83 -9.64 6.23
N VAL A 146 -3.04 -10.40 5.16
CA VAL A 146 -2.48 -10.15 3.82
C VAL A 146 -3.60 -10.11 2.82
N ASN A 147 -3.79 -8.98 2.14
CA ASN A 147 -4.76 -8.85 1.07
C ASN A 147 -4.06 -8.84 -0.29
N ILE A 148 -4.42 -9.78 -1.16
CA ILE A 148 -3.92 -9.88 -2.54
C ILE A 148 -5.05 -9.78 -3.58
N CYS A 149 -6.21 -9.25 -3.19
CA CYS A 149 -7.35 -9.17 -4.07
C CYS A 149 -7.03 -8.37 -5.35
N ASN A 150 -7.50 -8.90 -6.48
CA ASN A 150 -7.33 -8.34 -7.82
C ASN A 150 -5.86 -8.18 -8.27
N SER A 151 -4.93 -8.87 -7.61
CA SER A 151 -3.54 -8.96 -8.05
C SER A 151 -3.34 -10.18 -8.96
N LEU A 152 -2.33 -10.08 -9.83
CA LEU A 152 -1.95 -11.14 -10.76
C LEU A 152 -0.69 -11.81 -10.25
N ILE A 153 -0.76 -13.11 -9.91
CA ILE A 153 0.37 -13.88 -9.41
C ILE A 153 1.06 -14.58 -10.57
N LEU A 154 2.35 -14.30 -10.72
CA LEU A 154 3.21 -14.93 -11.73
C LEU A 154 4.25 -15.83 -11.05
N GLU A 155 4.41 -17.02 -11.57
CA GLU A 155 5.57 -17.85 -11.27
C GLU A 155 6.73 -17.45 -12.19
N THR A 156 7.90 -17.18 -11.59
CA THR A 156 9.08 -16.67 -12.31
C THR A 156 9.87 -17.76 -13.04
N ALA A 157 9.42 -19.03 -12.98
CA ALA A 157 10.00 -20.10 -13.78
C ALA A 157 9.62 -19.90 -15.26
N TYR A 158 10.52 -20.26 -16.19
CA TYR A 158 10.22 -20.23 -17.62
C TYR A 158 9.59 -21.56 -18.05
N PRO A 159 8.49 -21.56 -18.83
CA PRO A 159 7.72 -20.39 -19.27
C PRO A 159 6.94 -19.76 -18.11
N LEU A 160 6.74 -18.42 -18.16
CA LEU A 160 5.95 -17.70 -17.16
C LEU A 160 4.54 -18.30 -17.08
N THR A 161 4.22 -18.88 -15.92
CA THR A 161 2.90 -19.45 -15.62
C THR A 161 2.14 -18.54 -14.65
N PHE A 162 0.84 -18.45 -14.86
CA PHE A 162 -0.07 -17.83 -13.90
C PHE A 162 -0.33 -18.83 -12.78
N VAL A 163 -0.31 -18.37 -11.54
CA VAL A 163 -0.82 -19.17 -10.42
C VAL A 163 -2.30 -18.83 -10.28
N GLU A 164 -3.18 -19.81 -10.48
CA GLU A 164 -4.60 -19.56 -10.30
C GLU A 164 -4.91 -19.35 -8.81
N MET A 165 -5.87 -18.47 -8.50
CA MET A 165 -6.27 -18.24 -7.11
C MET A 165 -6.85 -19.50 -6.45
N SER A 166 -7.42 -20.41 -7.24
CA SER A 166 -7.87 -21.76 -6.83
C SER A 166 -6.72 -22.62 -6.31
N GLU A 167 -5.54 -22.51 -6.91
CA GLU A 167 -4.36 -23.35 -6.61
C GLU A 167 -3.69 -22.94 -5.29
N LEU A 168 -3.95 -21.72 -4.79
CA LEU A 168 -3.37 -21.24 -3.54
C LEU A 168 -3.65 -22.16 -2.36
N LYS A 169 -4.84 -22.79 -2.32
CA LYS A 169 -5.25 -23.72 -1.26
C LYS A 169 -4.39 -24.99 -1.22
N ASP A 170 -3.92 -25.43 -2.38
CA ASP A 170 -3.11 -26.64 -2.52
C ASP A 170 -1.62 -26.33 -2.30
N LEU A 171 -1.20 -25.09 -2.57
CA LEU A 171 0.20 -24.66 -2.51
C LEU A 171 0.61 -24.06 -1.16
N LEU A 172 -0.32 -23.45 -0.42
CA LEU A 172 -0.02 -22.75 0.84
C LEU A 172 -0.41 -23.59 2.06
N PRO A 173 0.41 -23.57 3.14
CA PRO A 173 0.00 -24.12 4.42
C PRO A 173 -1.28 -23.45 4.95
N THR A 174 -2.11 -24.20 5.67
CA THR A 174 -3.36 -23.70 6.27
C THR A 174 -3.16 -22.45 7.14
N SER A 175 -2.06 -22.40 7.91
CA SER A 175 -1.71 -21.23 8.74
C SER A 175 -1.44 -19.96 7.93
N SER A 176 -0.89 -20.09 6.73
CA SER A 176 -0.68 -18.95 5.82
C SER A 176 -2.00 -18.52 5.17
N MET A 177 -2.89 -19.47 4.89
CA MET A 177 -4.21 -19.22 4.32
C MET A 177 -5.13 -18.47 5.28
N GLU A 178 -5.05 -18.72 6.59
CA GLU A 178 -5.84 -17.99 7.61
C GLU A 178 -5.56 -16.48 7.61
N LYS A 179 -4.36 -16.08 7.19
CA LYS A 179 -3.93 -14.68 7.08
C LYS A 179 -4.35 -14.05 5.75
N LEU A 180 -4.67 -14.84 4.73
CA LEU A 180 -4.77 -14.39 3.35
C LEU A 180 -6.21 -14.04 2.94
N ILE A 181 -6.38 -12.84 2.40
CA ILE A 181 -7.59 -12.36 1.75
C ILE A 181 -7.30 -12.31 0.25
N TYR A 182 -8.05 -13.08 -0.54
CA TYR A 182 -7.88 -13.19 -1.99
C TYR A 182 -9.24 -13.32 -2.68
N CYS A 183 -9.26 -13.15 -4.00
CA CYS A 183 -10.49 -13.20 -4.79
C CYS A 183 -10.96 -14.65 -4.98
N GLU A 184 -11.68 -15.21 -4.01
CA GLU A 184 -12.35 -16.50 -4.19
C GLU A 184 -13.73 -16.30 -4.81
N THR A 185 -13.92 -16.71 -6.07
CA THR A 185 -15.22 -16.71 -6.78
C THR A 185 -15.96 -15.36 -6.82
N GLY A 186 -15.22 -14.25 -6.79
CA GLY A 186 -15.79 -12.91 -6.94
C GLY A 186 -16.48 -12.34 -5.69
N THR A 187 -16.12 -12.84 -4.51
CA THR A 187 -16.62 -12.39 -3.21
C THR A 187 -15.93 -11.13 -2.66
N CYS A 188 -14.79 -10.73 -3.20
CA CYS A 188 -14.11 -9.51 -2.76
C CYS A 188 -14.93 -8.26 -3.09
N LEU A 189 -14.66 -7.15 -2.37
CA LEU A 189 -15.43 -5.91 -2.49
C LEU A 189 -15.52 -5.44 -3.94
N ARG A 190 -14.40 -5.49 -4.67
CA ARG A 190 -14.36 -5.08 -6.08
C ARG A 190 -15.14 -6.03 -6.99
N CYS A 191 -15.05 -7.34 -6.79
CA CYS A 191 -15.81 -8.30 -7.60
C CYS A 191 -17.32 -8.22 -7.31
N MET A 192 -17.72 -7.86 -6.09
CA MET A 192 -19.11 -7.52 -5.77
C MET A 192 -19.53 -6.24 -6.48
N ASN A 193 -18.74 -5.17 -6.37
CA ASN A 193 -19.04 -3.87 -6.99
C ASN A 193 -19.00 -3.92 -8.53
N GLY A 194 -18.13 -4.74 -9.13
CA GLY A 194 -18.05 -4.91 -10.58
C GLY A 194 -19.21 -5.72 -11.19
N ARG A 195 -20.04 -6.36 -10.35
CA ARG A 195 -21.32 -6.96 -10.75
C ARG A 195 -22.48 -5.97 -10.71
N ASP A 196 -22.30 -4.83 -10.06
CA ASP A 196 -23.28 -3.75 -10.05
C ASP A 196 -23.21 -2.99 -11.38
N ILE A 197 -24.22 -3.20 -12.24
CA ILE A 197 -24.35 -2.58 -13.56
C ILE A 197 -24.47 -1.05 -13.52
N ILE A 198 -24.74 -0.45 -12.36
CA ILE A 198 -24.86 1.00 -12.18
C ILE A 198 -23.48 1.64 -11.96
N ARG A 199 -22.55 0.92 -11.32
CA ARG A 199 -21.16 1.35 -11.15
C ARG A 199 -20.38 0.85 -12.36
N SER A 200 -19.72 1.76 -13.10
CA SER A 200 -18.85 1.34 -14.20
C SER A 200 -17.93 0.21 -13.72
N ARG A 201 -17.85 -0.87 -14.51
CA ARG A 201 -17.01 -2.05 -14.23
C ARG A 201 -15.55 -1.65 -13.94
N ASN A 202 -15.15 -0.50 -14.46
CA ASN A 202 -13.97 0.28 -14.09
C ASN A 202 -14.44 1.67 -13.62
N GLY A 203 -14.88 1.81 -12.37
CA GLY A 203 -15.29 3.11 -11.80
C GLY A 203 -14.18 4.16 -11.92
N PRO A 204 -14.41 5.44 -11.55
CA PRO A 204 -13.31 6.39 -11.43
C PRO A 204 -12.20 5.72 -10.61
N TYR A 205 -10.95 5.74 -11.11
CA TYR A 205 -9.81 5.03 -10.49
C TYR A 205 -9.63 5.32 -8.99
N GLU A 206 -10.19 6.43 -8.52
CA GLU A 206 -10.34 6.81 -7.12
C GLU A 206 -11.09 5.77 -6.27
N ASP A 207 -12.18 5.19 -6.78
CA ASP A 207 -12.94 4.14 -6.09
C ASP A 207 -12.07 2.90 -5.86
N ILE A 208 -11.32 2.49 -6.90
CA ILE A 208 -10.46 1.29 -6.86
C ILE A 208 -9.34 1.48 -5.83
N TRP A 209 -8.78 2.67 -5.78
CA TRP A 209 -7.69 3.04 -4.88
C TRP A 209 -8.15 3.18 -3.43
N GLY A 210 -9.35 3.75 -3.21
CA GLY A 210 -9.92 3.97 -1.90
C GLY A 210 -10.51 2.72 -1.23
N GLU A 211 -10.94 1.74 -2.02
CA GLU A 211 -11.46 0.46 -1.54
C GLU A 211 -10.34 -0.42 -0.94
N ASP A 212 -10.66 -1.21 0.09
CA ASP A 212 -9.85 -2.33 0.58
C ASP A 212 -10.73 -3.31 1.35
N GLU A 213 -10.46 -4.62 1.26
CA GLU A 213 -11.11 -5.64 2.09
C GLU A 213 -10.68 -5.54 3.56
N ILE A 214 -9.57 -4.86 3.85
CA ILE A 214 -9.12 -4.54 5.20
C ILE A 214 -9.58 -3.13 5.58
N ALA A 215 -10.53 -3.03 6.50
CA ALA A 215 -11.19 -1.78 6.87
C ALA A 215 -10.22 -0.64 7.29
N SER A 216 -9.11 -0.95 7.96
CA SER A 216 -8.13 0.07 8.36
C SER A 216 -7.38 0.68 7.17
N LEU A 217 -7.36 0.02 6.01
CA LEU A 217 -6.71 0.49 4.78
C LEU A 217 -7.69 1.09 3.76
N ALA A 218 -9.00 0.92 3.97
CA ALA A 218 -10.03 1.62 3.22
C ALA A 218 -10.03 3.13 3.56
N HIS A 219 -10.36 3.98 2.58
CA HIS A 219 -10.34 5.44 2.73
C HIS A 219 -11.31 6.17 1.77
N LEU A 220 -12.32 5.45 1.26
CA LEU A 220 -13.53 6.09 0.73
C LEU A 220 -14.44 6.52 1.89
N PRO A 221 -15.20 7.62 1.75
CA PRO A 221 -16.23 8.02 2.70
C PRO A 221 -17.38 7.02 2.80
#